data_AF-A0A450TBB4-F1
#
_entry.id   AF-A0A450TBB4-F1
#
_cell.length_a   1.000
_cell.length_b   1.000
_cell.length_c   1.000
_cell.angle_alpha   90.00
_cell.angle_beta   90.00
_cell.angle_gamma   90.00
#
_symmetry.space_group_name_H-M   'P 1'
#
loop_
_entity.id
_entity.type
_entity.pdbx_description
1 polymer ?
#
loop_
_entity_poly.entity_id
_entity_poly.type
_entity_poly.pdbx_seq_one_letter_code
_entity_poly.pdbx_strand_id
1 'polypeptide(L)'
;MDSEKVAHEVKPIQCSPEELICLKDDPIVEEIRAHRSAHAARYGNDLDRIFAAIKESEKEYGGRLVNREHNSAENVKWPRFKTSAKE
;
A
#
# COMPACT_ATOMS: atom_id res chain seq x y z
N MET A 1 13.30 10.06 -26.91
CA MET A 1 11.98 10.18 -27.54
C MET A 1 11.37 8.81 -27.50
N ASP A 2 10.36 8.47 -26.72
CA ASP A 2 9.54 9.23 -25.78
C ASP A 2 9.14 8.24 -24.69
N SER A 3 9.37 8.58 -23.42
CA SER A 3 8.90 7.76 -22.31
C SER A 3 7.40 7.99 -22.18
N GLU A 4 6.62 7.14 -22.84
CA GLU A 4 5.17 7.14 -22.78
C GLU A 4 4.73 6.98 -21.32
N LYS A 5 4.33 8.09 -20.69
CA LYS A 5 3.76 8.07 -19.35
C LYS A 5 2.41 7.38 -19.45
N VAL A 6 2.37 6.08 -19.17
CA VAL A 6 1.13 5.34 -18.99
C VAL A 6 0.43 5.93 -17.78
N ALA A 7 -0.53 6.82 -18.01
CA ALA A 7 -1.42 7.30 -16.97
C ALA A 7 -2.22 6.08 -16.47
N HIS A 8 -1.87 5.57 -15.30
CA HIS A 8 -2.69 4.57 -14.63
C HIS A 8 -3.99 5.26 -14.20
N GLU A 9 -5.03 5.01 -14.97
CA GLU A 9 -6.39 5.41 -14.63
C GLU A 9 -6.81 4.69 -13.35
N VAL A 10 -6.71 5.40 -12.23
CA VAL A 10 -7.21 4.92 -10.94
C VAL A 10 -8.73 4.91 -11.03
N LYS A 11 -9.31 3.74 -11.33
CA LYS A 11 -10.76 3.57 -11.32
C LYS A 11 -11.27 3.95 -9.92
N PRO A 12 -12.25 4.85 -9.82
CA PRO A 12 -12.76 5.26 -8.52
C PRO A 12 -13.30 4.04 -7.78
N ILE A 13 -12.88 3.88 -6.52
CA ILE A 13 -13.44 2.86 -5.63
C ILE A 13 -14.93 3.18 -5.49
N GLN A 14 -15.79 2.28 -5.98
CA GLN A 14 -17.23 2.39 -5.79
C GLN A 14 -17.57 1.96 -4.36
N CYS A 15 -17.30 2.84 -3.40
CA CYS A 15 -17.91 2.72 -2.07
C CYS A 15 -19.29 3.36 -2.11
N SER A 16 -20.27 2.71 -1.47
CA SER A 16 -21.56 3.34 -1.25
C SER A 16 -21.39 4.58 -0.36
N PRO A 17 -22.27 5.60 -0.47
CA PRO A 17 -22.18 6.81 0.35
C PRO A 17 -22.16 6.54 1.86
N GLU A 18 -22.82 5.47 2.29
CA GLU A 18 -22.94 5.06 3.69
C GLU A 18 -21.62 4.47 4.23
N GLU A 19 -20.92 3.67 3.43
CA GLU A 19 -19.58 3.13 3.78
C GLU A 19 -18.51 4.23 3.83
N LEU A 20 -18.72 5.32 3.09
CA LEU A 20 -17.82 6.46 3.01
C LEU A 20 -17.86 7.35 4.26
N ILE A 21 -18.96 7.33 5.02
CA ILE A 21 -19.14 8.06 6.27
C ILE A 21 -18.34 7.39 7.39
N CYS A 22 -18.49 6.07 7.53
CA CYS A 22 -17.76 5.29 8.53
C CYS A 22 -16.24 5.38 8.36
N LEU A 23 -15.73 5.52 7.13
CA LEU A 23 -14.28 5.64 6.85
C LEU A 23 -13.70 7.04 7.13
N LYS A 24 -14.54 8.07 7.17
CA LYS A 24 -14.10 9.45 7.45
C LYS A 24 -14.11 9.76 8.94
N ASP A 25 -15.07 9.20 9.67
CA ASP A 25 -15.26 9.50 11.10
C ASP A 25 -14.66 8.43 12.03
N ASP A 26 -14.02 7.39 11.49
CA ASP A 26 -13.35 6.37 12.30
C ASP A 26 -12.09 6.97 12.98
N PRO A 27 -12.04 7.01 14.33
CA PRO A 27 -10.91 7.59 15.06
C PRO A 27 -9.58 6.87 14.77
N ILE A 28 -9.61 5.57 14.46
CA ILE A 28 -8.41 4.80 14.08
C ILE A 28 -7.90 5.29 12.72
N VAL A 29 -8.81 5.53 11.78
CA VAL A 29 -8.44 5.97 10.44
C VAL A 29 -7.86 7.39 10.49
N GLU A 30 -8.44 8.28 11.28
CA GLU A 30 -7.91 9.63 11.50
C GLU A 30 -6.51 9.62 12.14
N GLU A 31 -6.28 8.77 13.13
CA GLU A 31 -4.94 8.61 13.73
C GLU A 31 -3.92 8.13 12.68
N ILE A 32 -4.26 7.12 11.89
CA ILE A 32 -3.40 6.60 10.82
C ILE A 32 -3.14 7.66 9.75
N ARG A 33 -4.16 8.44 9.35
CA ARG A 33 -4.01 9.57 8.42
C ARG A 33 -3.03 10.60 8.99
N ALA A 34 -3.23 11.03 10.24
CA ALA A 34 -2.36 12.00 10.90
C ALA A 34 -0.90 11.53 10.97
N HIS A 35 -0.67 10.27 11.36
CA HIS A 35 0.68 9.69 11.42
C HIS A 35 1.35 9.63 10.05
N ARG A 36 0.62 9.19 9.02
CA ARG A 36 1.13 9.12 7.64
C ARG A 36 1.44 10.50 7.08
N SER A 37 0.55 11.47 7.29
CA SER A 37 0.75 12.85 6.87
C SER A 37 1.95 13.49 7.56
N ALA A 38 2.09 13.31 8.88
CA ALA A 38 3.25 13.80 9.63
C ALA A 38 4.56 13.16 9.17
N HIS A 39 4.55 11.86 8.86
CA HIS A 39 5.72 11.17 8.32
C HIS A 39 6.10 11.68 6.93
N ALA A 40 5.13 11.81 6.02
CA ALA A 40 5.37 12.33 4.67
C ALA A 40 5.86 13.78 4.69
N ALA A 41 5.33 14.62 5.60
CA ALA A 41 5.76 16.00 5.78
C ALA A 41 7.25 16.12 6.16
N ARG A 42 7.81 15.16 6.91
CA ARG A 42 9.26 15.13 7.22
C ARG A 42 10.15 15.07 5.98
N TYR A 43 9.62 14.50 4.89
CA TYR A 43 10.30 14.35 3.61
C TYR A 43 9.75 15.30 2.54
N GLY A 44 8.92 16.28 2.91
CA GLY A 44 8.32 17.23 1.97
C GLY A 44 7.28 16.61 1.03
N ASN A 45 6.66 15.49 1.42
CA ASN A 45 5.75 14.69 0.58
C ASN A 45 6.40 14.18 -0.72
N ASP A 46 7.74 14.09 -0.76
CA ASP A 46 8.51 13.59 -1.89
C ASP A 46 8.70 12.07 -1.74
N LEU A 47 8.10 11.29 -2.64
CA LEU A 47 8.13 9.83 -2.61
C LEU A 47 9.55 9.27 -2.74
N ASP A 48 10.40 9.90 -3.55
CA ASP A 48 11.77 9.43 -3.78
C ASP A 48 12.60 9.58 -2.50
N ARG A 49 12.39 10.66 -1.74
CA ARG A 49 13.05 10.90 -0.45
C ARG A 49 12.59 9.92 0.63
N ILE A 50 11.29 9.65 0.69
CA ILE A 50 10.73 8.67 1.62
C ILE A 50 11.33 7.29 1.35
N PHE A 51 11.37 6.88 0.07
CA PHE A 51 11.94 5.60 -0.34
C PHE A 51 13.43 5.50 0.00
N ALA A 52 14.21 6.55 -0.29
CA ALA A 52 15.63 6.61 0.04
C ALA A 52 15.86 6.47 1.57
N ALA A 53 15.07 7.17 2.38
CA ALA A 53 15.17 7.10 3.84
C ALA A 53 14.84 5.70 4.38
N ILE A 54 13.81 5.04 3.84
CA ILE A 54 13.48 3.66 4.18
C ILE A 54 14.64 2.73 3.82
N LYS A 55 15.20 2.86 2.61
CA LYS A 55 16.33 2.05 2.16
C LYS A 55 17.59 2.25 3.00
N GLU A 56 17.84 3.47 3.47
CA GLU A 56 18.92 3.77 4.40
C GLU A 56 18.70 3.04 5.73
N SER A 57 17.49 3.13 6.29
CA SER A 57 17.14 2.43 7.53
C SER A 57 17.24 0.92 7.41
N GLU A 58 16.86 0.34 6.27
CA GLU A 58 17.00 -1.11 6.02
C GLU A 58 18.47 -1.56 6.07
N LYS A 59 19.40 -0.73 5.60
CA LYS A 59 20.85 -1.02 5.66
C LYS A 59 21.37 -0.91 7.09
N GLU A 60 20.95 0.12 7.82
CA GLU A 60 21.35 0.33 9.22
C GLU A 60 20.85 -0.81 10.12
N TYR A 61 19.62 -1.26 9.90
CA TYR A 61 19.05 -2.35 10.68
C TYR A 61 19.52 -3.74 10.24
N GLY A 62 20.24 -3.88 9.12
CA GLY A 62 21.07 -5.03 8.68
C GLY A 62 20.41 -6.42 8.69
N GLY A 63 19.17 -6.53 9.15
CA GLY A 63 18.60 -7.72 9.73
C GLY A 63 17.09 -7.56 9.83
N ARG A 64 16.41 -8.62 9.41
CA ARG A 64 14.96 -8.72 9.22
C ARG A 64 14.16 -7.97 10.31
N LEU A 65 13.59 -6.80 9.98
CA LEU A 65 12.80 -5.98 10.91
C LEU A 65 11.57 -6.73 11.48
N VAL A 66 11.10 -7.74 10.76
CA VAL A 66 10.03 -8.64 11.15
C VAL A 66 10.45 -10.08 10.92
N ASN A 67 10.52 -10.86 12.00
CA ASN A 67 10.72 -12.30 11.93
C ASN A 67 9.41 -13.00 11.53
N ARG A 68 8.95 -12.74 10.31
CA ARG A 68 7.86 -13.51 9.73
C ARG A 68 8.49 -14.71 9.04
N GLU A 69 8.21 -15.90 9.56
CA GLU A 69 8.42 -17.13 8.81
C GLU A 69 7.76 -16.92 7.45
N HIS A 70 8.56 -17.00 6.39
CA HIS A 70 8.00 -17.14 5.05
C HIS A 70 7.39 -18.54 5.08
N ASN A 71 6.11 -18.64 5.42
CA ASN A 71 5.30 -19.74 4.92
C ASN A 71 5.40 -19.59 3.40
N SER A 72 6.39 -20.26 2.80
CA SER A 72 6.52 -20.39 1.37
C SER A 72 5.13 -20.77 0.88
N ALA A 73 4.69 -20.14 -0.20
CA ALA A 73 3.37 -20.33 -0.78
C ALA A 73 3.06 -21.78 -1.20
N GLU A 74 3.93 -22.74 -0.86
CA GLU A 74 3.77 -24.18 -1.05
C GLU A 74 2.67 -24.79 -0.16
N ASN A 75 2.31 -24.15 0.97
CA ASN A 75 1.32 -24.73 1.89
C ASN A 75 0.00 -23.95 2.02
N VAL A 76 -0.22 -22.92 1.19
CA VAL A 76 -1.52 -22.22 1.13
C VAL A 76 -2.23 -22.58 -0.16
N LYS A 77 -3.05 -23.63 -0.11
CA LYS A 77 -3.97 -23.99 -1.18
C LYS A 77 -5.12 -22.98 -1.23
N TRP A 78 -4.89 -21.83 -1.85
CA TRP A 78 -5.99 -20.93 -2.21
C TRP A 78 -6.82 -21.58 -3.33
N PRO A 79 -8.16 -21.60 -3.23
CA PRO A 79 -8.99 -22.05 -4.33
C PRO A 79 -8.75 -21.13 -5.54
N ARG A 80 -8.19 -21.70 -6.60
CA ARG A 80 -8.05 -21.04 -7.91
C ARG A 80 -9.47 -20.87 -8.46
N PHE A 81 -10.08 -19.71 -8.26
CA PHE A 81 -11.34 -19.38 -8.93
C PHE A 81 -11.08 -19.39 -10.45
N LYS A 82 -11.63 -20.40 -11.13
CA LYS A 82 -11.60 -20.47 -12.60
C LYS A 82 -12.59 -19.43 -13.12
N THR A 83 -12.09 -18.35 -13.71
CA THR A 83 -12.92 -17.52 -14.58
C THR A 83 -13.28 -18.38 -15.80
N SER A 84 -14.52 -18.86 -15.89
CA SER A 84 -15.03 -19.40 -17.16
C SER A 84 -15.15 -18.24 -18.13
N ALA A 85 -14.31 -18.23 -19.18
CA ALA A 85 -14.65 -17.52 -20.39
C ALA A 85 -15.93 -18.18 -20.94
N LYS A 86 -17.04 -17.43 -20.98
CA LYS A 86 -18.23 -17.80 -21.74
C LYS A 86 -17.91 -17.56 -23.21
N GLU A 87 -18.06 -18.61 -24.00
CA GLU A 87 -18.12 -18.58 -25.46
C GLU A 87 -19.48 -18.06 -25.93
#